data_AF-A0A524GDH7-F1
#
_entry.id   AF-A0A524GDH7-F1
#
_cell.length_a   1.000
_cell.length_b   1.000
_cell.length_c   1.000
_cell.angle_alpha   90.00
_cell.angle_beta   90.00
_cell.angle_gamma   90.00
#
_symmetry.space_group_name_H-M   'P 1'
#
loop_
_entity.id
_entity.type
_entity.pdbx_description
1 polymer ?
#
loop_
_entity_poly.entity_id
_entity_poly.type
_entity_poly.pdbx_seq_one_letter_code
_entity_poly.pdbx_strand_id
1 'polypeptide(L)'
;MAHLLDSRVVAVYGPLVTAEVIRDQEVTMNEVAYVVLNGVPLKSEVIRIRGRLVDMQVFENTSGLKVGDQVDFSRELLSASLGPGILGQIYDGLQNPLGKLDNNQGFFLRRGQYVSSLDQTRRWAFTPTVAQGDRGKAGYYLGHVPAGIFRHHIIVPLS
;
A
#
# COMPACT_ATOMS: atom_id res chain seq x y z
N MET A 1 23.98 -16.95 12.85
CA MET A 1 23.89 -15.81 13.80
C MET A 1 23.60 -14.51 13.02
N ALA A 2 22.47 -14.40 12.29
CA ALA A 2 22.25 -13.27 11.36
C ALA A 2 20.86 -12.59 11.43
N HIS A 3 19.99 -12.93 12.39
CA HIS A 3 18.61 -12.38 12.47
C HIS A 3 18.33 -11.54 13.73
N LEU A 4 19.36 -11.14 14.49
CA LEU A 4 19.20 -10.40 15.75
C LEU A 4 19.11 -8.87 15.58
N LEU A 5 19.08 -8.37 14.34
CA LEU A 5 19.24 -6.94 14.01
C LEU A 5 18.00 -6.27 13.39
N ASP A 6 16.92 -7.02 13.20
CA ASP A 6 15.70 -6.55 12.54
C ASP A 6 14.57 -6.37 13.58
N SER A 7 13.76 -5.34 13.38
CA SER A 7 12.58 -5.10 14.23
C SER A 7 11.70 -6.34 14.24
N ARG A 8 11.16 -6.69 15.41
CA ARG A 8 10.54 -8.00 15.63
C ARG A 8 9.22 -7.92 16.38
N VAL A 9 8.33 -8.86 16.08
CA VAL A 9 7.09 -9.06 16.82
C VAL A 9 7.39 -9.46 18.27
N VAL A 10 6.77 -8.78 19.22
CA VAL A 10 6.82 -9.10 20.66
C VAL A 10 5.47 -9.52 21.23
N ALA A 11 4.37 -9.20 20.55
CA ALA A 11 3.04 -9.68 20.92
C ALA A 11 2.09 -9.75 19.70
N VAL A 12 1.13 -10.67 19.74
CA VAL A 12 0.08 -10.85 18.72
C VAL A 12 -1.27 -11.03 19.42
N TYR A 13 -2.22 -10.12 19.15
CA TYR A 13 -3.58 -10.14 19.69
C TYR A 13 -4.59 -10.02 18.54
N GLY A 14 -4.93 -11.15 17.94
CA GLY A 14 -5.74 -11.16 16.72
C GLY A 14 -5.03 -10.37 15.61
N PRO A 15 -5.65 -9.35 14.99
CA PRO A 15 -5.01 -8.57 13.93
C PRO A 15 -4.11 -7.44 14.48
N LEU A 16 -4.07 -7.22 15.79
CA LEU A 16 -3.19 -6.26 16.44
C LEU A 16 -1.84 -6.91 16.75
N VAL A 17 -0.75 -6.37 16.22
CA VAL A 17 0.61 -6.87 16.42
C VAL A 17 1.47 -5.79 17.04
N THR A 18 2.18 -6.11 18.12
CA THR A 18 3.17 -5.20 18.71
C THR A 18 4.57 -5.64 18.29
N ALA A 19 5.35 -4.70 17.79
CA ALA A 19 6.75 -4.89 17.43
C ALA A 19 7.67 -4.07 18.33
N GLU A 20 8.87 -4.58 18.57
CA GLU A 20 9.98 -3.83 19.14
C GLU A 20 10.91 -3.39 18.00
N VAL A 21 11.09 -2.08 17.87
CA VAL A 21 12.07 -1.49 16.96
C VAL A 21 13.45 -1.71 17.58
N ILE A 22 14.42 -2.26 16.84
CA ILE A 22 15.76 -2.61 17.38
C ILE A 22 16.86 -1.62 16.97
N ARG A 23 16.70 -0.94 15.82
CA ARG A 23 17.61 0.13 15.38
C ARG A 23 17.10 1.51 15.79
N ASP A 24 17.94 2.53 15.66
CA ASP A 24 17.47 3.93 15.64
C ASP A 24 16.81 4.25 14.29
N GLN A 25 15.84 3.42 13.91
CA GLN A 25 14.95 3.67 12.80
C GLN A 25 13.83 4.57 13.31
N GLU A 26 13.66 5.71 12.65
CA GLU A 26 12.49 6.54 12.85
C GLU A 26 11.28 5.84 12.22
N VAL A 27 10.25 5.63 13.05
CA VAL A 27 8.95 5.09 12.68
C VAL A 27 7.92 6.17 12.94
N THR A 28 7.01 6.34 11.99
CA THR A 28 5.98 7.39 12.02
C THR A 28 4.58 6.81 12.23
N MET A 29 3.71 7.64 12.81
CA MET A 29 2.29 7.34 12.96
C MET A 29 1.65 7.18 11.56
N ASN A 30 0.77 6.19 11.38
CA ASN A 30 0.10 5.87 10.10
C ASN A 30 1.01 5.35 8.98
N GLU A 31 2.28 5.10 9.29
CA GLU A 31 3.20 4.45 8.38
C GLU A 31 2.77 3.02 8.07
N VAL A 32 2.98 2.60 6.84
CA VAL A 32 2.83 1.21 6.43
C VAL A 32 4.02 0.41 6.96
N ALA A 33 3.70 -0.75 7.52
CA ALA A 33 4.69 -1.74 7.91
C ALA A 33 4.29 -3.12 7.35
N TYR A 34 5.25 -4.02 7.25
CA TYR A 34 5.04 -5.39 6.81
C TYR A 34 5.49 -6.35 7.90
N VAL A 35 4.56 -7.13 8.45
CA VAL A 35 4.87 -8.23 9.37
C VAL A 35 5.13 -9.49 8.55
N VAL A 36 6.31 -10.06 8.65
CA VAL A 36 6.78 -11.13 7.75
C VAL A 36 6.44 -12.50 8.34
N LEU A 37 5.44 -13.17 7.77
CA LEU A 37 5.04 -14.52 8.13
C LEU A 37 5.65 -15.55 7.18
N ASN A 38 6.66 -16.32 7.61
CA ASN A 38 7.32 -17.34 6.78
C ASN A 38 7.77 -16.80 5.40
N GLY A 39 8.32 -15.57 5.38
CA GLY A 39 8.73 -14.89 4.15
C GLY A 39 7.60 -14.22 3.35
N VAL A 40 6.35 -14.28 3.84
CA VAL A 40 5.20 -13.57 3.25
C VAL A 40 4.98 -12.25 4.00
N PRO A 41 5.15 -11.09 3.35
CA PRO A 41 4.93 -9.80 3.99
C PRO A 41 3.41 -9.56 4.16
N LEU A 42 2.98 -9.26 5.38
CA LEU A 42 1.59 -8.89 5.70
C LEU A 42 1.52 -7.38 5.97
N LYS A 43 0.87 -6.65 5.08
CA LYS A 43 0.71 -5.20 5.14
C LYS A 43 -0.10 -4.82 6.37
N SER A 44 0.39 -3.81 7.06
CA SER A 44 -0.13 -3.29 8.31
C SER A 44 0.06 -1.79 8.38
N GLU A 45 -0.67 -1.15 9.28
CA GLU A 45 -0.53 0.28 9.57
C GLU A 45 -0.09 0.47 11.03
N VAL A 46 0.90 1.33 11.25
CA VAL A 46 1.28 1.77 12.58
C VAL A 46 0.13 2.58 13.19
N ILE A 47 -0.42 2.11 14.30
CA ILE A 47 -1.55 2.75 15.02
C ILE A 47 -1.16 3.32 16.39
N ARG A 48 0.02 3.00 16.92
CA ARG A 48 0.53 3.58 18.17
C ARG A 48 2.04 3.41 18.33
N ILE A 49 2.72 4.40 18.89
CA ILE A 49 4.15 4.35 19.21
C ILE A 49 4.34 4.66 20.70
N ARG A 50 5.09 3.82 21.42
CA ARG A 50 5.46 3.96 22.84
C ARG A 50 6.94 3.63 23.03
N GLY A 51 7.80 4.65 22.96
CA GLY A 51 9.24 4.45 22.97
C GLY A 51 9.64 3.57 21.78
N ARG A 52 10.19 2.38 22.05
CA ARG A 52 10.59 1.40 21.01
C ARG A 52 9.50 0.40 20.64
N LEU A 53 8.36 0.42 21.33
CA LEU A 53 7.24 -0.48 21.05
C LEU A 53 6.26 0.20 20.10
N VAL A 54 5.89 -0.50 19.03
CA VAL A 54 4.98 -0.03 17.99
C VAL A 54 3.83 -1.01 17.87
N ASP A 55 2.60 -0.53 18.02
CA ASP A 55 1.41 -1.32 17.71
C ASP A 55 1.01 -1.09 16.26
N MET A 56 0.73 -2.18 15.56
CA MET A 56 0.35 -2.19 14.15
C MET A 56 -0.95 -2.97 13.97
N GLN A 57 -1.82 -2.44 13.11
CA GLN A 57 -3.03 -3.11 12.66
C GLN A 57 -2.70 -3.86 11.36
N VAL A 58 -2.66 -5.19 11.40
CA VAL A 58 -2.47 -6.02 10.20
C VAL A 58 -3.80 -6.12 9.46
N PHE A 59 -3.77 -5.91 8.14
CA PHE A 59 -4.99 -5.90 7.29
C PHE A 59 -5.40 -7.29 6.81
N GLU A 60 -4.56 -8.28 7.05
CA GLU A 60 -4.74 -9.67 6.63
C GLU A 60 -4.76 -10.61 7.83
N ASN A 61 -5.10 -11.87 7.59
CA ASN A 61 -5.15 -12.88 8.63
C ASN A 61 -3.75 -13.12 9.25
N THR A 62 -3.67 -13.01 10.57
CA THR A 62 -2.45 -13.12 11.37
C THR A 62 -2.19 -14.52 11.93
N SER A 63 -3.07 -15.49 11.68
CA SER A 63 -2.89 -16.87 12.13
C SER A 63 -1.57 -17.42 11.62
N GLY A 64 -0.74 -17.87 12.54
CA GLY A 64 0.61 -18.38 12.28
C GLY A 64 1.73 -17.43 12.68
N LEU A 65 1.45 -16.14 12.90
CA LEU A 65 2.43 -15.20 13.42
C LEU A 65 2.86 -15.57 14.85
N LYS A 66 4.13 -15.32 15.16
CA LYS A 66 4.76 -15.65 16.44
C LYS A 66 5.66 -14.52 16.89
N VAL A 67 5.96 -14.52 18.19
CA VAL A 67 7.01 -13.68 18.75
C VAL A 67 8.34 -14.00 18.06
N GLY A 68 9.05 -12.95 17.66
CA GLY A 68 10.31 -13.04 16.93
C GLY A 68 10.17 -12.90 15.41
N ASP A 69 8.95 -12.94 14.84
CA ASP A 69 8.75 -12.69 13.41
C ASP A 69 9.23 -11.27 13.03
N GLN A 70 9.80 -11.14 11.84
CA GLN A 70 10.39 -9.88 11.37
C GLN A 70 9.30 -8.84 11.02
N VAL A 71 9.65 -7.56 11.20
CA VAL A 71 8.81 -6.41 10.86
C VAL A 71 9.62 -5.39 10.07
N ASP A 72 9.12 -5.02 8.90
CA ASP A 72 9.73 -4.03 8.02
C ASP A 72 8.87 -2.76 7.97
N PHE A 73 9.44 -1.62 8.38
CA PHE A 73 8.79 -0.30 8.35
C PHE A 73 9.12 0.41 7.03
N SER A 74 8.10 0.83 6.26
CA SER A 74 8.29 1.29 4.88
C SER A 74 8.61 2.78 4.73
N ARG A 75 8.35 3.58 5.77
CA ARG A 75 8.38 5.07 5.77
C ARG A 75 7.38 5.71 4.80
N GLU A 76 6.42 4.94 4.33
CA GLU A 76 5.37 5.41 3.42
C GLU A 76 4.02 5.35 4.14
N LEU A 77 3.14 6.30 3.84
CA LEU A 77 1.77 6.26 4.31
C LEU A 77 0.92 5.33 3.44
N LEU A 78 -0.13 4.76 4.03
CA LEU A 78 -1.12 4.03 3.26
C LEU A 78 -1.80 5.00 2.28
N SER A 79 -1.71 4.70 0.99
CA SER A 79 -2.21 5.56 -0.08
C SER A 79 -2.92 4.74 -1.14
N ALA A 80 -3.77 5.42 -1.92
CA ALA A 80 -4.45 4.88 -3.07
C ALA A 80 -3.94 5.56 -4.34
N SER A 81 -3.79 4.79 -5.41
CA SER A 81 -3.48 5.34 -6.73
C SER A 81 -4.75 5.87 -7.39
N LEU A 82 -4.67 7.11 -7.87
CA LEU A 82 -5.78 7.78 -8.54
C LEU A 82 -5.37 8.10 -9.97
N GLY A 83 -6.13 7.61 -10.94
CA GLY A 83 -5.85 7.88 -12.34
C GLY A 83 -6.71 7.09 -13.33
N PRO A 84 -6.44 7.25 -14.63
CA PRO A 84 -7.14 6.54 -15.69
C PRO A 84 -7.04 5.02 -15.52
N GLY A 85 -8.15 4.33 -15.75
CA GLY A 85 -8.23 2.87 -15.60
C GLY A 85 -8.73 2.39 -14.24
N ILE A 86 -8.97 3.29 -13.27
CA ILE A 86 -9.58 2.93 -11.99
C ILE A 86 -11.06 2.50 -12.13
N LEU A 87 -11.79 3.11 -13.08
CA LEU A 87 -13.19 2.78 -13.33
C LEU A 87 -13.31 1.45 -14.09
N GLY A 88 -14.31 0.65 -13.72
CA GLY A 88 -14.56 -0.66 -14.31
C GLY A 88 -13.67 -1.79 -13.76
N GLN A 89 -12.85 -1.50 -12.76
CA GLN A 89 -12.07 -2.50 -12.03
C GLN A 89 -12.77 -2.90 -10.73
N ILE A 90 -12.51 -4.12 -10.28
CA ILE A 90 -12.94 -4.62 -8.97
C ILE A 90 -11.69 -4.74 -8.09
N TYR A 91 -11.70 -4.03 -6.97
CA TYR A 91 -10.59 -3.96 -6.03
C TYR A 91 -10.94 -4.59 -4.68
N ASP A 92 -9.94 -5.06 -3.94
CA ASP A 92 -10.05 -5.31 -2.51
C ASP A 92 -9.93 -4.01 -1.68
N GLY A 93 -9.93 -4.13 -0.35
CA GLY A 93 -9.78 -3.00 0.58
C GLY A 93 -8.41 -2.30 0.56
N LEU A 94 -7.40 -2.89 -0.09
CA LEU A 94 -6.05 -2.34 -0.25
C LEU A 94 -5.78 -1.88 -1.69
N GLN A 95 -6.83 -1.78 -2.51
CA GLN A 95 -6.76 -1.40 -3.92
C GLN A 95 -5.99 -2.39 -4.82
N ASN A 96 -5.92 -3.67 -4.44
CA ASN A 96 -5.43 -4.71 -5.35
C ASN A 96 -6.55 -5.12 -6.32
N PRO A 97 -6.33 -5.05 -7.65
CA PRO A 97 -7.31 -5.46 -8.65
C PRO A 97 -7.48 -6.98 -8.60
N LEU A 98 -8.67 -7.43 -8.19
CA LEU A 98 -8.94 -8.86 -7.94
C LEU A 98 -8.72 -9.72 -9.19
N GLY A 99 -9.01 -9.19 -10.38
CA GLY A 99 -8.76 -9.89 -11.65
C GLY A 99 -7.28 -10.12 -11.98
N LYS A 100 -6.35 -9.47 -11.26
CA LYS A 100 -4.89 -9.68 -11.40
C LYS A 100 -4.29 -10.46 -10.24
N LEU A 101 -5.08 -10.80 -9.21
CA LEU A 101 -4.65 -11.63 -8.09
C LEU A 101 -4.74 -13.13 -8.42
N ASP A 102 -4.69 -13.47 -9.71
CA ASP A 102 -4.70 -14.85 -10.17
C ASP A 102 -3.56 -15.62 -9.50
N ASN A 103 -3.92 -16.75 -8.93
CA ASN A 103 -3.03 -17.57 -8.15
C ASN A 103 -3.44 -19.03 -8.28
N ASN A 104 -2.47 -19.94 -8.15
CA ASN A 104 -2.69 -21.37 -8.31
C ASN A 104 -3.60 -22.00 -7.22
N GLN A 105 -4.26 -21.20 -6.35
CA GLN A 105 -5.20 -21.67 -5.32
C GLN A 105 -6.68 -21.51 -5.75
N GLY A 106 -6.94 -21.23 -7.03
CA GLY A 106 -8.30 -21.19 -7.58
C GLY A 106 -9.09 -20.00 -7.05
N PHE A 107 -10.17 -20.26 -6.31
CA PHE A 107 -11.12 -19.23 -5.85
C PHE A 107 -10.67 -18.46 -4.60
N PHE A 108 -9.57 -18.84 -3.96
CA PHE A 108 -9.13 -18.23 -2.71
C PHE A 108 -7.99 -17.22 -2.92
N LEU A 109 -7.97 -16.16 -2.13
CA LEU A 109 -6.87 -15.19 -2.11
C LEU A 109 -5.72 -15.70 -1.24
N ARG A 110 -4.49 -15.53 -1.71
CA ARG A 110 -3.30 -15.77 -0.91
C ARG A 110 -2.89 -14.49 -0.19
N ARG A 111 -2.39 -14.63 1.04
CA ARG A 111 -1.86 -13.50 1.80
C ARG A 111 -0.63 -12.88 1.17
N GLY A 112 -0.41 -11.59 1.41
CA GLY A 112 0.79 -10.88 0.98
C GLY A 112 0.92 -10.75 -0.54
N GLN A 113 -0.20 -10.78 -1.26
CA GLN A 113 -0.23 -10.49 -2.68
C GLN A 113 -0.56 -9.02 -2.89
N TYR A 114 0.45 -8.25 -3.29
CA TYR A 114 0.29 -6.83 -3.65
C TYR A 114 0.65 -6.63 -5.12
N VAL A 115 -0.29 -6.10 -5.89
CA VAL A 115 -0.10 -5.87 -7.33
C VAL A 115 -0.45 -4.41 -7.66
N SER A 116 0.13 -3.88 -8.74
CA SER A 116 -0.15 -2.51 -9.16
C SER A 116 -1.66 -2.30 -9.36
N SER A 117 -2.20 -1.29 -8.68
CA SER A 117 -3.62 -0.93 -8.68
C SER A 117 -4.12 -0.49 -10.05
N LEU A 118 -3.28 0.22 -10.80
CA LEU A 118 -3.53 0.63 -12.19
C LEU A 118 -2.65 -0.16 -13.16
N ASP A 119 -3.14 -0.30 -14.39
CA ASP A 119 -2.36 -0.91 -15.47
C ASP A 119 -1.29 0.06 -15.99
N GLN A 120 -0.03 -0.22 -15.65
CA GLN A 120 1.12 0.60 -16.03
C GLN A 120 1.55 0.40 -17.50
N THR A 121 0.99 -0.61 -18.19
CA THR A 121 1.33 -0.89 -19.59
C THR A 121 0.35 -0.26 -20.58
N ARG A 122 -0.87 0.03 -20.12
CA ARG A 122 -1.91 0.65 -20.92
C ARG A 122 -1.54 2.08 -21.30
N ARG A 123 -1.61 2.38 -22.60
CA ARG A 123 -1.43 3.73 -23.12
C ARG A 123 -2.77 4.46 -23.24
N TRP A 124 -2.75 5.76 -23.00
CA TRP A 124 -3.92 6.65 -23.08
C TRP A 124 -3.67 7.79 -24.04
N ALA A 125 -4.69 8.14 -24.85
CA ALA A 125 -4.65 9.31 -25.72
C ALA A 125 -4.92 10.57 -24.90
N PHE A 126 -3.86 11.24 -24.46
CA PHE A 126 -3.95 12.46 -23.67
C PHE A 126 -4.17 13.69 -24.55
N THR A 127 -5.20 14.47 -24.22
CA THR A 127 -5.49 15.76 -24.82
C THR A 127 -5.20 16.87 -23.80
N PRO A 128 -4.13 17.67 -24.00
CA PRO A 128 -3.78 18.76 -23.10
C PRO A 128 -4.83 19.87 -23.14
N THR A 129 -5.03 20.55 -22.01
CA THR A 129 -5.85 21.78 -21.91
C THR A 129 -5.04 22.98 -21.43
N VAL A 130 -3.73 22.81 -21.24
CA VAL A 130 -2.78 23.85 -20.83
C VAL A 130 -1.62 23.91 -21.83
N ALA A 131 -0.97 25.06 -21.92
CA ALA A 131 0.20 25.31 -22.74
C ALA A 131 1.49 25.34 -21.91
N GLN A 132 2.64 25.20 -22.58
CA GLN A 132 3.93 25.38 -21.94
C GLN A 132 4.06 26.82 -21.42
N GLY A 133 4.45 26.96 -20.15
CA GLY A 133 4.57 28.26 -19.47
C GLY A 133 3.35 28.64 -18.63
N ASP A 134 2.23 27.90 -18.74
CA ASP A 134 1.07 28.10 -17.90
C ASP A 134 1.39 27.80 -16.42
N ARG A 135 0.88 28.65 -15.52
CA ARG A 135 1.00 28.45 -14.08
C ARG A 135 -0.21 27.69 -13.55
N GLY A 136 0.03 26.51 -12.99
CA GLY A 136 -0.98 25.69 -12.33
C GLY A 136 -0.94 25.82 -10.81
N LYS A 137 -2.04 25.42 -10.17
CA LYS A 137 -2.14 25.17 -8.72
C LYS A 137 -2.64 23.74 -8.52
N ALA A 138 -2.46 23.19 -7.32
CA ALA A 138 -3.06 21.93 -6.91
C ALA A 138 -4.53 21.83 -7.37
N GLY A 139 -4.87 20.72 -8.03
CA GLY A 139 -6.21 20.42 -8.54
C GLY A 139 -6.55 21.00 -9.92
N TYR A 140 -5.68 21.80 -10.54
CA TYR A 140 -5.93 22.27 -11.91
C TYR A 140 -5.90 21.14 -12.93
N TYR A 141 -6.74 21.22 -13.96
CA TYR A 141 -6.76 20.24 -15.04
C TYR A 141 -5.65 20.52 -16.05
N LEU A 142 -4.70 19.59 -16.16
CA LEU A 142 -3.65 19.59 -17.18
C LEU A 142 -4.19 19.16 -18.54
N GLY A 143 -5.23 18.34 -18.53
CA GLY A 143 -5.86 17.81 -19.73
C GLY A 143 -6.80 16.68 -19.38
N HIS A 144 -7.04 15.81 -20.35
CA HIS A 144 -7.90 14.66 -20.15
C HIS A 144 -7.56 13.48 -21.06
N VAL A 145 -8.04 12.30 -20.66
CA VAL A 145 -8.05 11.09 -21.49
C VAL A 145 -9.48 10.56 -21.64
N PRO A 146 -9.84 9.92 -22.75
CA PRO A 146 -11.10 9.17 -22.85
C PRO A 146 -11.06 7.95 -21.92
N ALA A 147 -12.08 7.76 -21.09
CA ALA A 147 -12.23 6.61 -20.19
C ALA A 147 -13.66 6.05 -20.28
N GLY A 148 -13.88 5.16 -21.26
CA GLY A 148 -15.23 4.71 -21.61
C GLY A 148 -16.06 5.88 -22.13
N ILE A 149 -17.23 6.09 -21.54
CA ILE A 149 -18.11 7.24 -21.86
C ILE A 149 -17.70 8.54 -21.16
N PHE A 150 -16.70 8.50 -20.28
CA PHE A 150 -16.27 9.66 -19.49
C PHE A 150 -15.02 10.32 -20.05
N ARG A 151 -14.88 11.60 -19.75
CA ARG A 151 -13.63 12.34 -19.86
C ARG A 151 -12.92 12.30 -18.51
N HIS A 152 -11.84 11.54 -18.38
CA HIS A 152 -11.06 11.49 -17.15
C HIS A 152 -10.03 12.62 -17.16
N HIS A 153 -10.20 13.58 -16.26
CA HIS A 153 -9.30 14.73 -16.14
C HIS A 153 -8.01 14.35 -15.43
N ILE A 154 -6.87 14.76 -16.02
CA ILE A 154 -5.57 14.67 -15.37
C ILE A 154 -5.34 15.97 -14.64
N ILE A 155 -5.08 15.88 -13.33
CA ILE A 155 -4.98 17.04 -12.47
C ILE A 155 -3.55 17.24 -11.97
N VAL A 156 -3.18 18.49 -11.69
CA VAL A 156 -2.02 18.80 -10.86
C VAL A 156 -2.26 18.15 -9.49
N PRO A 157 -1.34 17.32 -8.97
CA PRO A 157 -1.47 16.71 -7.64
C PRO A 157 -1.77 17.74 -6.56
N LEU A 158 -2.48 17.32 -5.50
CA LEU A 158 -2.91 18.21 -4.43
C LEU A 158 -1.80 18.60 -3.44
N SER A 159 -0.63 17.97 -3.57
CA SER A 159 0.55 18.14 -2.73
C SER A 159 1.81 18.10 -3.57
#